data_AF-A0A415D5N6-F1
#
_entry.id   AF-A0A415D5N6-F1
#
_cell.length_a   1.000
_cell.length_b   1.000
_cell.length_c   1.000
_cell.angle_alpha   90.00
_cell.angle_beta   90.00
_cell.angle_gamma   90.00
#
_symmetry.space_group_name_H-M   'P 1'
#
loop_
_entity.id
_entity.type
_entity.pdbx_description
1 polymer ?
#
loop_
_entity_poly.entity_id
_entity_poly.type
_entity_poly.pdbx_seq_one_letter_code
_entity_poly.pdbx_strand_id
1 'polypeptide(L)'
;MIDKKLIPYSGLKKEPFSGSHHGMRYFFQGDDGKSSTTFTVYIYPEPWCFEETPEEEKEKKSFPLSDEGMDDAIAWLWDRFETEKSKWLDVAKNTMHIVNHA
;
A
#
# COMPACT_ATOMS: atom_id res chain seq x y z
N MET A 1 8.86 4.53 -9.90
CA MET A 1 9.31 3.52 -8.92
C MET A 1 8.89 4.00 -7.54
N ILE A 2 8.24 3.16 -6.72
CA ILE A 2 7.93 3.49 -5.32
C ILE A 2 9.27 3.53 -4.61
N ASP A 3 9.68 4.72 -4.18
CA ASP A 3 11.01 4.92 -3.61
C ASP A 3 10.96 4.68 -2.10
N LYS A 4 11.76 3.72 -1.62
CA LYS A 4 11.80 3.35 -0.19
C LYS A 4 12.22 4.52 0.71
N LYS A 5 12.99 5.49 0.20
CA LYS A 5 13.45 6.65 0.98
C LYS A 5 12.32 7.63 1.28
N LEU A 6 11.22 7.57 0.52
CA LEU A 6 10.01 8.35 0.82
C LEU A 6 9.19 7.73 1.95
N ILE A 7 9.47 6.47 2.33
CA ILE A 7 8.72 5.77 3.36
C ILE A 7 9.54 5.81 4.66
N PRO A 8 9.06 6.52 5.70
CA PRO A 8 9.79 6.63 6.95
C PRO A 8 9.64 5.35 7.78
N TYR A 9 10.45 4.32 7.49
CA TYR A 9 10.35 3.02 8.18
C TYR A 9 10.54 3.13 9.71
N SER A 10 11.45 4.00 10.18
CA SER A 10 11.62 4.30 11.61
C SER A 10 10.40 4.98 12.24
N GLY A 11 9.61 5.68 11.41
CA GLY A 11 8.36 6.33 11.79
C GLY A 11 7.17 5.38 11.89
N LEU A 12 7.22 4.22 11.22
CA LEU A 12 6.13 3.22 11.22
C LEU A 12 5.81 2.67 12.62
N LYS A 13 6.75 2.76 13.56
CA LYS A 13 6.53 2.45 14.98
C LYS A 13 5.61 3.44 15.70
N LYS A 14 5.43 4.63 15.15
CA LYS A 14 4.62 5.70 15.74
C LYS A 14 3.32 5.90 14.99
N GLU A 15 3.42 6.00 13.67
CA GLU A 15 2.30 6.33 12.81
C GLU A 15 2.34 5.47 11.54
N PRO A 16 1.18 4.99 11.06
CA PRO A 16 1.11 4.29 9.79
C PRO A 16 1.40 5.24 8.63
N PHE A 17 1.84 4.67 7.52
CA PHE A 17 2.14 5.43 6.30
C PHE A 17 1.26 4.96 5.16
N SER A 18 0.67 5.88 4.40
CA SER A 18 -0.15 5.56 3.22
C SER A 18 0.40 6.25 1.98
N GLY A 19 0.19 5.63 0.83
CA GLY A 19 0.51 6.23 -0.46
C GLY A 19 -0.24 5.56 -1.59
N SER A 20 -0.02 6.05 -2.81
CA SER A 20 -0.66 5.50 -4.00
C SER A 20 0.33 5.46 -5.17
N HIS A 21 0.10 4.49 -6.05
CA HIS A 21 0.84 4.30 -7.30
C HIS A 21 -0.12 3.84 -8.40
N HIS A 22 -0.45 4.74 -9.33
CA HIS A 22 -1.26 4.45 -10.52
C HIS A 22 -2.51 3.58 -10.23
N GLY A 23 -3.41 4.05 -9.36
CA GLY A 23 -4.67 3.37 -9.03
C GLY A 23 -4.55 2.27 -7.96
N MET A 24 -3.33 1.87 -7.59
CA MET A 24 -3.06 1.00 -6.44
C MET A 24 -2.72 1.85 -5.22
N ARG A 25 -3.48 1.71 -4.12
CA ARG A 25 -3.13 2.28 -2.82
C ARG A 25 -2.34 1.28 -2.01
N TYR A 26 -1.43 1.79 -1.19
CA TYR A 26 -0.68 0.99 -0.24
C TYR A 26 -0.69 1.64 1.14
N PHE A 27 -0.73 0.81 2.17
CA PHE A 27 -0.78 1.23 3.58
C PHE A 27 0.19 0.39 4.40
N PHE A 28 1.10 1.04 5.10
CA PHE A 28 2.13 0.44 5.95
C PHE A 28 1.73 0.65 7.40
N GLN A 29 1.65 -0.43 8.17
CA GLN A 29 1.24 -0.40 9.57
C GLN A 29 2.18 -1.25 10.42
N GLY A 30 2.78 -0.68 11.47
CA GLY A 30 3.51 -1.46 12.49
C GLY A 30 2.56 -2.34 13.32
N ASP A 31 3.03 -3.50 13.78
CA ASP A 31 2.18 -4.47 14.49
C ASP A 31 1.93 -4.10 15.97
N ASP A 32 2.90 -3.48 16.66
CA ASP A 32 2.85 -3.24 18.10
C ASP A 32 3.46 -1.87 18.50
N GLY A 33 3.14 -0.82 17.73
CA GLY A 33 3.59 0.55 17.99
C GLY A 33 5.10 0.64 18.28
N LYS A 34 5.48 1.09 19.48
CA LYS A 34 6.88 1.31 19.89
C LYS A 34 7.72 0.02 19.92
N SER A 35 7.11 -1.13 20.13
CA SER A 35 7.78 -2.44 20.18
C SER A 35 7.70 -3.20 18.85
N SER A 36 7.15 -2.58 17.80
CA SER A 36 7.01 -3.21 16.49
C SER A 36 8.36 -3.75 16.01
N THR A 37 8.38 -5.07 15.78
CA THR A 37 9.48 -5.78 15.13
C THR A 37 9.16 -6.09 13.68
N THR A 38 7.89 -5.98 13.30
CA THR A 38 7.38 -6.21 11.96
C THR A 38 6.42 -5.09 11.56
N PHE A 39 6.19 -4.95 10.26
CA PHE A 39 5.16 -4.10 9.70
C PHE A 39 4.39 -4.86 8.64
N THR A 40 3.11 -4.53 8.50
CA THR A 40 2.22 -5.09 7.48
C THR A 40 1.97 -4.05 6.42
N VAL A 41 2.14 -4.44 5.17
CA VAL A 41 1.79 -3.65 4.00
C VAL A 41 0.49 -4.18 3.44
N TYR A 42 -0.47 -3.30 3.25
CA TYR A 42 -1.73 -3.58 2.59
C TYR A 42 -1.73 -2.92 1.23
N ILE A 43 -2.31 -3.56 0.23
CA ILE A 43 -2.64 -2.99 -1.07
C ILE A 43 -4.14 -3.11 -1.34
N TYR A 44 -4.69 -2.09 -1.98
CA TYR A 44 -6.12 -2.03 -2.32
C TYR A 44 -6.36 -1.05 -3.48
N PRO A 45 -7.43 -1.24 -4.26
CA PRO A 45 -7.77 -0.34 -5.37
C PRO A 45 -8.34 1.00 -4.88
N GLU A 46 -8.08 2.07 -5.63
CA GLU A 46 -8.87 3.30 -5.55
C GLU A 46 -10.33 3.06 -6.03
N PRO A 47 -11.32 3.93 -5.71
CA PRO A 47 -11.26 5.16 -4.92
C PRO A 47 -11.39 4.96 -3.40
N TRP A 48 -11.63 3.73 -2.96
CA TRP A 48 -11.98 3.45 -1.56
C TRP A 48 -10.80 3.74 -0.62
N CYS A 49 -11.10 4.30 0.55
CA CYS A 49 -10.13 4.38 1.64
C CYS A 49 -9.96 3.00 2.29
N PHE A 50 -8.87 2.85 3.06
CA PHE A 50 -8.56 1.58 3.72
C PHE A 50 -9.71 1.05 4.58
N GLU A 51 -10.52 1.89 5.20
CA GLU A 51 -11.65 1.47 6.04
C GLU A 51 -12.84 0.95 5.21
N GLU A 52 -13.08 1.56 4.05
CA GLU A 52 -14.24 1.28 3.18
C GLU A 52 -14.00 0.11 2.22
N THR A 53 -12.73 -0.19 1.92
CA THR A 53 -12.40 -1.34 1.07
C THR A 53 -12.74 -2.63 1.84
N PRO A 54 -13.45 -3.61 1.27
CA PRO A 54 -13.70 -4.88 1.93
C PRO A 54 -12.40 -5.69 2.06
N GLU A 55 -12.26 -6.50 3.12
CA GLU A 55 -11.02 -7.25 3.39
C GLU A 55 -10.65 -8.24 2.29
N GLU A 56 -11.64 -8.73 1.53
CA GLU A 56 -11.43 -9.61 0.37
C GLU A 56 -10.71 -8.92 -0.80
N GLU A 57 -10.84 -7.61 -0.92
CA GLU A 57 -10.15 -6.80 -1.94
C GLU A 57 -8.82 -6.21 -1.45
N LYS A 58 -8.51 -6.40 -0.16
CA LYS A 58 -7.24 -6.02 0.44
C LYS A 58 -6.30 -7.20 0.41
N GLU A 59 -5.15 -7.03 -0.23
CA GLU A 59 -4.06 -7.96 -0.05
C GLU A 59 -3.08 -7.40 0.97
N LYS A 60 -2.61 -8.23 1.89
CA LYS A 60 -1.67 -7.81 2.93
C LYS A 60 -0.52 -8.78 3.08
N LYS A 61 0.65 -8.24 3.38
CA LYS A 61 1.86 -9.01 3.65
C LYS A 61 2.69 -8.36 4.74
N SER A 62 3.18 -9.17 5.67
CA SER A 62 3.99 -8.71 6.80
C SER A 62 5.47 -8.94 6.53
N PHE A 63 6.29 -7.97 6.93
CA PHE A 63 7.73 -7.94 6.71
C PHE A 63 8.44 -7.52 8.00
N PRO A 64 9.70 -7.94 8.20
CA PRO A 64 10.49 -7.49 9.34
C PRO A 64 10.82 -6.00 9.22
N LEU A 65 10.70 -5.26 10.32
CA LEU A 65 10.99 -3.82 10.37
C LEU A 65 12.51 -3.57 10.35
N SER A 66 13.08 -3.76 9.17
CA SER A 66 14.51 -3.74 8.84
C SER A 66 14.68 -3.18 7.43
N ASP A 67 15.91 -2.77 7.07
CA ASP A 67 16.17 -2.26 5.70
C ASP A 67 15.87 -3.34 4.64
N GLU A 68 16.29 -4.58 4.89
CA GLU A 68 16.02 -5.74 4.01
C GLU A 68 14.52 -5.99 3.87
N GLY A 69 13.77 -6.01 4.98
CA GLY A 69 12.32 -6.16 4.93
C GLY A 69 11.61 -5.01 4.21
N MET A 70 12.21 -3.81 4.18
CA MET A 70 11.72 -2.68 3.40
C MET A 70 11.96 -2.90 1.89
N ASP A 71 13.13 -3.41 1.50
CA ASP A 71 13.37 -3.80 0.11
C ASP A 71 12.42 -4.91 -0.34
N ASP A 72 12.19 -5.93 0.49
CA ASP A 72 11.21 -6.99 0.22
C ASP A 72 9.78 -6.45 0.08
N ALA A 73 9.39 -5.50 0.93
CA ALA A 73 8.09 -4.86 0.87
C ALA A 73 7.91 -4.06 -0.42
N ILE A 74 8.92 -3.29 -0.82
CA ILE A 74 8.89 -2.55 -2.10
C ILE A 74 8.87 -3.52 -3.28
N ALA A 75 9.70 -4.55 -3.27
CA ALA A 75 9.71 -5.57 -4.32
C ALA A 75 8.35 -6.25 -4.46
N TRP A 76 7.70 -6.58 -3.34
CA TRP A 76 6.34 -7.13 -3.35
C TRP A 76 5.31 -6.15 -3.91
N LEU A 77 5.35 -4.87 -3.54
CA LEU A 77 4.46 -3.86 -4.13
C LEU A 77 4.64 -3.77 -5.65
N TRP A 78 5.88 -3.84 -6.12
CA TRP A 78 6.19 -3.84 -7.55
C TRP A 78 5.68 -5.10 -8.25
N ASP A 79 5.94 -6.27 -7.69
CA ASP A 79 5.46 -7.55 -8.21
C ASP A 79 3.93 -7.57 -8.33
N ARG A 80 3.20 -7.09 -7.31
CA ARG A 80 1.74 -6.96 -7.34
C ARG A 80 1.26 -5.94 -8.35
N PHE A 81 1.96 -4.82 -8.45
CA PHE A 81 1.64 -3.82 -9.46
C PHE A 81 1.86 -4.36 -10.88
N GLU A 82 2.95 -5.07 -11.14
CA GLU A 82 3.26 -5.60 -12.48
C GLU A 82 2.35 -6.76 -12.87
N THR A 83 2.08 -7.67 -11.93
CA THR A 83 1.19 -8.82 -12.13
C THR A 83 -0.24 -8.38 -12.46
N GLU A 84 -0.74 -7.36 -11.78
CA GLU A 84 -2.09 -6.82 -11.96
C GLU A 84 -2.11 -5.45 -12.66
N LYS A 85 -1.06 -5.12 -13.43
CA LYS A 85 -0.84 -3.79 -14.00
C LYS A 85 -2.03 -3.23 -14.77
N SER A 86 -2.66 -4.05 -15.58
CA SER A 86 -3.85 -3.66 -16.35
C SER A 86 -5.01 -3.26 -15.44
N LYS A 87 -5.24 -4.01 -14.35
CA LYS A 87 -6.29 -3.71 -13.36
C LYS A 87 -6.01 -2.39 -12.67
N TRP A 88 -4.80 -2.17 -12.17
CA TRP A 88 -4.45 -0.91 -11.47
C TRP A 88 -4.55 0.30 -12.39
N LEU A 89 -4.06 0.20 -13.64
CA LEU A 89 -4.18 1.27 -14.62
C LEU A 89 -5.63 1.55 -15.04
N ASP A 90 -6.47 0.52 -15.12
CA ASP A 90 -7.90 0.68 -15.40
C ASP A 90 -8.60 1.39 -14.24
N VAL A 91 -8.31 0.98 -12.99
CA VAL A 91 -8.78 1.66 -11.78
C VAL A 91 -8.36 3.13 -11.79
N ALA A 92 -7.09 3.43 -12.10
CA ALA A 92 -6.57 4.80 -12.17
C ALA A 92 -7.28 5.67 -13.22
N LYS A 93 -7.66 5.07 -14.36
CA LYS A 93 -8.42 5.75 -15.41
C LYS A 93 -9.87 5.95 -15.01
N ASN A 94 -10.51 4.94 -14.41
CA ASN A 94 -11.90 5.01 -13.99
C ASN A 94 -12.10 5.96 -12.80
N THR A 95 -11.10 6.17 -11.94
CA THR A 95 -11.15 7.22 -10.90
C THR A 95 -11.27 8.63 -11.47
N MET A 96 -10.80 8.89 -12.71
CA MET A 96 -11.02 10.19 -13.38
C MET A 96 -12.43 10.33 -13.97
N HIS A 97 -13.19 9.23 -14.08
CA HIS A 97 -14.56 9.24 -14.61
C HIS A 97 -15.64 9.32 -13.52
N ILE A 98 -15.28 9.22 -12.24
CA ILE A 98 -16.20 9.54 -11.13
C ILE A 98 -16.16 11.06 -10.89
N VAL A 99 -16.46 11.83 -11.93
CA VAL A 99 -16.98 13.18 -11.77
C VAL A 99 -18.49 13.04 -11.80
N ASN A 100 -19.12 13.20 -10.63
CA ASN A 100 -20.56 13.36 -10.38
C ASN A 100 -21.51 13.04 -11.54
N HIS A 101 -22.31 12.00 -11.37
CA HIS A 101 -23.67 12.04 -11.91
C HIS A 101 -24.69 11.72 -10.82
N ALA A 102 -25.47 12.77 -10.53
CA ALA A 102 -26.69 12.90 -9.73
C ALA A 102 -26.55 13.00 -8.21
#